data_AF-A0A537FK94-F1
#
_entry.id   AF-A0A537FK94-F1
#
_cell.length_a   1.000
_cell.length_b   1.000
_cell.length_c   1.000
_cell.angle_alpha   90.00
_cell.angle_beta   90.00
_cell.angle_gamma   90.00
#
_symmetry.space_group_name_H-M   'P 1'
#
loop_
_entity.id
_entity.type
_entity.pdbx_description
1 polymer ?
#
loop_
_entity_poly.entity_id
_entity_poly.type
_entity_poly.pdbx_seq_one_letter_code
_entity_poly.pdbx_strand_id
1 'polypeptide(L)' 'MRRISEKAVLREASGKVGPVITDNSNLIVDTYFRSIRRPDIVHEKLKKIPGVLETGLFLGMCDTAYVGRKDGHVDILRRS' A
#
# COMPACT_ATOMS: atom_id res chain seq x y z
N MET A 1 7.07 -4.71 12.91
CA MET A 1 6.56 -5.31 11.65
C MET A 1 6.16 -6.78 11.75
N ARG A 2 6.99 -7.72 12.25
CA ARG A 2 6.67 -9.18 12.31
C ARG A 2 5.37 -9.58 13.05
N ARG A 3 4.76 -8.69 13.84
CA ARG A 3 3.47 -8.91 14.53
C ARG A 3 2.26 -8.36 13.76
N ILE A 4 2.48 -7.69 12.63
CA ILE A 4 1.45 -7.00 11.83
C ILE A 4 1.38 -7.61 10.43
N SER A 5 2.52 -7.87 9.80
CA SER A 5 2.64 -8.52 8.49
C SER A 5 3.45 -9.82 8.57
N GLU A 6 3.25 -10.71 7.60
CA GLU A 6 4.01 -11.98 7.51
C GLU A 6 5.44 -11.75 7.06
N LYS A 7 5.62 -10.78 6.15
CA LYS A 7 6.91 -10.37 5.63
C LYS A 7 6.95 -8.86 5.48
N ALA A 8 8.12 -8.27 5.67
CA ALA A 8 8.41 -6.88 5.38
C ALA A 8 9.80 -6.81 4.77
N VAL A 9 9.91 -6.21 3.58
CA VAL A 9 11.16 -6.15 2.80
C VAL A 9 11.41 -4.71 2.38
N LEU A 10 12.65 -4.26 2.51
CA LEU A 10 13.07 -2.97 1.95
C LEU A 10 13.04 -3.06 0.43
N ARG A 11 12.37 -2.13 -0.24
CA ARG A 11 12.24 -2.16 -1.70
C ARG A 11 13.58 -1.81 -2.34
N GLU A 12 14.18 -2.75 -3.05
CA GLU A 12 15.40 -2.55 -3.84
C GLU A 12 15.11 -1.81 -5.14
N ALA A 13 16.02 -0.92 -5.53
CA ALA A 13 15.92 -0.21 -6.79
C ALA A 13 16.46 -1.08 -7.95
N SER A 14 15.82 -1.01 -9.12
CA SER A 14 16.32 -1.73 -10.31
C SER A 14 17.43 -0.97 -11.04
N GLY A 15 17.52 0.35 -10.91
CA GLY A 15 18.42 1.22 -11.69
C GLY A 15 19.62 1.77 -10.90
N LYS A 16 19.77 1.39 -9.63
CA LYS A 16 20.91 1.77 -8.78
C LYS A 16 21.14 0.70 -7.72
N VAL A 17 22.32 0.70 -7.12
CA VAL A 17 22.60 -0.14 -5.95
C VAL A 17 21.87 0.43 -4.73
N GLY A 18 21.16 -0.44 -4.00
CA GLY A 18 20.46 -0.12 -2.76
C GLY A 18 18.98 0.26 -2.96
N PRO A 19 18.35 0.78 -1.90
CA PRO A 19 16.90 0.87 -1.84
C PRO A 19 16.33 1.97 -2.74
N VAL A 20 15.06 1.82 -3.11
CA VAL A 20 14.25 2.90 -3.66
C VAL A 20 14.16 4.02 -2.63
N ILE A 21 14.41 5.23 -3.11
CA ILE A 21 14.22 6.46 -2.36
C ILE A 21 13.08 7.21 -3.05
N THR A 22 12.04 7.56 -2.30
CA THR A 22 10.94 8.37 -2.81
C THR A 22 11.41 9.79 -3.10
N ASP A 23 10.63 10.58 -3.86
CA ASP A 23 10.90 12.01 -4.06
C ASP A 23 10.99 12.80 -2.73
N ASN A 24 10.22 12.38 -1.71
CA ASN A 24 10.29 12.93 -0.35
C ASN A 24 11.47 12.38 0.49
N SER A 25 12.48 11.79 -0.15
CA SER A 25 13.69 11.24 0.47
C SER A 25 13.48 10.15 1.52
N ASN A 26 12.36 9.43 1.48
CA ASN A 26 12.06 8.31 2.37
C ASN A 26 12.35 6.95 1.71
N LEU A 27 12.45 5.91 2.54
CA LEU A 27 12.52 4.51 2.11
C LEU A 27 11.13 3.92 1.91
N ILE A 28 11.01 2.91 1.05
CA ILE A 28 9.78 2.12 0.87
C ILE A 28 9.96 0.71 1.44
N VAL A 29 9.01 0.27 2.25
CA VAL A 29 8.95 -1.10 2.77
C VAL A 29 7.74 -1.82 2.19
N ASP A 30 7.98 -2.89 1.45
CA ASP A 30 6.95 -3.79 0.94
C ASP A 30 6.52 -4.77 2.04
N THR A 31 5.27 -4.62 2.50
CA THR A 31 4.70 -5.44 3.56
C THR A 31 3.68 -6.42 2.99
N TYR A 32 3.85 -7.70 3.32
CA TYR A 32 3.03 -8.78 2.78
C TYR A 32 2.11 -9.33 3.87
N PHE A 33 0.84 -9.43 3.54
CA PHE A 33 -0.21 -9.96 4.40
C PHE A 33 -0.92 -11.08 3.65
N ARG A 34 -1.15 -12.22 4.30
CA ARG A 34 -2.00 -13.27 3.71
C ARG A 34 -3.43 -12.82 3.48
N SER A 35 -3.96 -11.95 4.34
CA SER A 35 -5.27 -11.32 4.17
C SER A 35 -5.37 -10.07 5.04
N ILE A 36 -6.04 -9.04 4.52
CA ILE A 36 -6.31 -7.79 5.25
C ILE A 36 -7.83 -7.70 5.45
N ARG A 37 -8.35 -8.31 6.52
CA ARG A 37 -9.80 -8.26 6.85
C ARG A 37 -10.25 -6.93 7.44
N ARG A 38 -9.35 -6.25 8.16
CA ARG A 38 -9.59 -4.98 8.87
C ARG A 38 -8.52 -3.97 8.46
N PRO A 39 -8.59 -3.42 7.24
CA PRO A 39 -7.56 -2.53 6.71
C PRO A 39 -7.44 -1.24 7.52
N ASP A 40 -8.53 -0.77 8.12
CA ASP A 40 -8.57 0.34 9.08
C ASP A 40 -7.64 0.10 10.28
N ILE A 41 -7.77 -1.06 10.92
CA ILE A 41 -6.92 -1.43 12.07
C ILE A 41 -5.46 -1.57 11.63
N VAL A 42 -5.21 -2.14 10.44
CA VAL A 42 -3.85 -2.30 9.92
C VAL A 42 -3.21 -0.93 9.64
N HIS A 43 -3.92 -0.02 8.97
CA HIS A 43 -3.49 1.35 8.73
C HIS A 43 -3.11 2.04 10.04
N GLU A 44 -4.02 2.05 11.02
CA GLU A 44 -3.80 2.66 12.34
C GLU A 44 -2.58 2.09 13.05
N LYS A 45 -2.42 0.75 13.04
CA LYS A 45 -1.28 0.10 13.67
C LYS A 45 0.04 0.46 12.99
N LEU A 46 0.05 0.54 11.66
CA LEU A 46 1.25 0.92 10.90
C LEU A 46 1.62 2.38 11.16
N LYS A 47 0.65 3.30 11.10
CA LYS A 47 0.84 4.73 11.34
C LYS A 47 1.35 5.06 12.74
N LYS A 48 1.05 4.22 13.73
CA LYS A 48 1.55 4.38 15.11
C LYS A 48 3.00 3.95 15.31
N ILE A 49 3.66 3.35 14.31
CA ILE A 49 5.06 2.96 14.40
C ILE A 49 5.93 4.19 14.11
N PRO A 50 6.80 4.63 15.05
CA PRO A 50 7.73 5.72 14.78
C PRO A 50 8.58 5.42 13.53
N GLY A 51 8.69 6.41 12.65
CA GLY A 51 9.38 6.28 11.35
C GLY A 51 8.50 5.81 10.20
N VAL A 52 7.26 5.36 10.44
CA VAL A 52 6.27 5.17 9.37
C VAL A 52 5.64 6.51 9.05
N LEU A 53 6.06 7.12 7.95
CA LEU A 53 5.50 8.38 7.51
C LEU A 53 4.10 8.20 6.93
N GLU A 54 3.90 7.22 6.05
CA GLU A 54 2.59 6.93 5.44
C GLU A 54 2.44 5.46 5.03
N THR A 55 1.23 5.05 4.70
CA THR A 55 0.91 3.71 4.21
C THR A 55 0.25 3.75 2.82
N GLY A 56 0.33 2.66 2.08
CA GLY A 56 -0.37 2.51 0.79
C GLY A 56 -1.87 2.19 0.90
N LEU A 57 -2.49 2.37 2.08
CA LEU A 57 -3.91 2.06 2.31
C LEU A 57 -4.76 3.32 2.16
N PHE A 58 -5.40 3.48 0.99
CA PHE A 58 -6.25 4.64 0.66
C PHE A 58 -7.70 4.41 1.11
N LEU A 59 -7.93 4.41 2.42
CA LEU A 59 -9.23 4.06 3.01
C LEU A 59 -10.20 5.24 2.96
N GLY A 60 -11.41 5.01 2.44
CA GLY A 60 -12.48 6.02 2.43
C GLY A 60 -12.24 7.22 1.51
N MET A 61 -11.22 7.15 0.64
CA MET A 61 -10.83 8.25 -0.27
C MET A 61 -11.37 8.11 -1.69
N CYS A 62 -11.72 6.89 -2.13
CA CYS A 62 -12.15 6.63 -3.50
C CYS A 62 -13.67 6.67 -3.61
N ASP A 63 -14.20 7.59 -4.40
CA ASP A 63 -15.64 7.70 -4.69
C ASP A 63 -16.05 6.96 -5.96
N THR A 64 -15.15 6.81 -6.92
CA THR A 64 -15.41 6.10 -8.19
C THR A 64 -14.15 5.39 -8.69
N ALA A 65 -14.29 4.11 -9.06
CA ALA A 65 -13.24 3.31 -9.69
C ALA A 65 -13.69 2.86 -11.08
N TYR A 66 -12.87 3.16 -12.10
CA TYR A 66 -13.06 2.69 -13.47
C TYR A 66 -12.20 1.44 -13.69
N VAL A 67 -12.84 0.31 -14.00
CA VAL A 67 -12.18 -0.99 -14.15
C VAL A 67 -12.25 -1.45 -15.60
N GLY A 68 -11.12 -1.38 -16.30
CA GLY A 68 -10.99 -1.87 -17.67
C GLY A 68 -11.01 -3.40 -17.74
N ARG A 69 -11.79 -3.95 -18.66
CA ARG A 69 -11.92 -5.38 -18.93
C ARG A 69 -11.20 -5.77 -20.21
N LYS A 70 -10.88 -7.06 -20.36
CA LYS A 70 -10.11 -7.58 -21.50
C LYS A 70 -10.84 -7.44 -22.84
N ASP A 71 -12.16 -7.37 -22.81
CA ASP A 71 -13.03 -7.18 -23.98
C ASP A 71 -13.24 -5.70 -24.36
N GLY A 72 -12.59 -4.77 -23.65
CA GLY A 72 -12.72 -3.33 -23.87
C GLY A 72 -13.86 -2.67 -23.09
N HIS A 73 -14.65 -3.42 -22.32
CA HIS A 73 -15.66 -2.84 -21.43
C HIS A 73 -15.01 -2.10 -20.24
N VAL A 74 -15.72 -1.11 -19.68
CA VAL A 74 -15.31 -0.39 -18.48
C VAL A 74 -16.43 -0.45 -17.44
N ASP A 75 -16.15 -1.12 -16.31
CA ASP A 75 -17.06 -1.07 -15.16
C ASP A 75 -16.80 0.19 -14.36
N ILE A 76 -17.87 0.91 -14.02
CA ILE A 76 -17.82 2.10 -13.18
C ILE A 76 -18.38 1.74 -11.80
N LEU A 77 -17.48 1.48 -10.85
CA LEU A 77 -17.84 1.19 -9.47
C LEU A 77 -17.92 2.52 -8.72
N ARG A 78 -19.07 2.84 -8.12
CA ARG A 78 -19.25 4.04 -7.29
C ARG A 78 -19.40 3.65 -5.83
N ARG A 79 -18.88 4.50 -4.94
CA ARG A 79 -19.14 4.40 -3.51
C ARG A 79 -20.64 4.58 -3.26
N SER A 80 -21.24 3.66 -2.51
CA SER A 80 -22.62 3.73 -2.02
C SER A 80 -22.77 4.73 -0.88
#